data_AF-A0A3D1EY08-F1
#
_entry.id   AF-A0A3D1EY08-F1
#
_cell.length_a   1.000
_cell.length_b   1.000
_cell.length_c   1.000
_cell.angle_alpha   90.00
_cell.angle_beta   90.00
_cell.angle_gamma   90.00
#
_symmetry.space_group_name_H-M   'P 1'
#
loop_
_entity.id
_entity.type
_entity.pdbx_description
1 polymer ?
#
loop_
_entity_poly.entity_id
_entity_poly.type
_entity_poly.pdbx_seq_one_letter_code
_entity_poly.pdbx_strand_id
1 'polypeptide(L)'
;MPYSTRTDIEDIFGPINVQTWGNLDAGDIEDEDVLADIAARITRAISHADDHINAILSGSDYTIPLSAQPGKSIGLITTISATLAGCWLYEARGLDDADDEGRPYNRYSSKKKSVETMLANIADGSLKIDAVQATAGVNIPFVV
;
A
#
# COMPACT_ATOMS: atom_id res chain seq x y z
N MET A 1 -1.72 -9.14 9.02
CA MET A 1 -1.07 -8.00 9.69
C MET A 1 -0.83 -6.98 8.62
N PRO A 2 -1.18 -5.70 8.83
CA PRO A 2 -1.01 -4.70 7.79
C PRO A 2 0.45 -4.43 7.50
N TYR A 3 0.80 -4.15 6.24
CA TYR A 3 2.17 -3.86 5.85
C TYR A 3 2.60 -2.42 6.18
N SER A 4 1.63 -1.54 6.40
CA SER A 4 1.81 -0.15 6.79
C SER A 4 0.83 0.26 7.87
N THR A 5 1.17 1.31 8.59
CA THR A 5 0.34 1.98 9.58
C THR A 5 -0.19 3.31 9.03
N ARG A 6 -1.10 3.94 9.79
CA ARG A 6 -1.53 5.31 9.50
C ARG A 6 -0.33 6.27 9.46
N THR A 7 0.58 6.18 10.42
CA THR A 7 1.76 7.04 10.51
C THR A 7 2.63 6.94 9.27
N ASP A 8 2.83 5.74 8.71
CA ASP A 8 3.61 5.57 7.47
C ASP A 8 2.99 6.32 6.28
N ILE A 9 1.66 6.40 6.21
CA ILE A 9 0.95 7.16 5.17
C ILE A 9 1.12 8.66 5.43
N GLU A 10 0.97 9.09 6.68
CA GLU A 10 1.13 10.48 7.10
C GLU A 10 2.56 10.99 6.88
N ASP A 11 3.57 10.15 7.01
CA ASP A 11 4.98 10.51 6.73
C ASP A 11 5.21 10.79 5.23
N ILE A 12 4.46 10.13 4.34
CA ILE A 12 4.60 10.30 2.88
C ILE A 12 3.77 11.49 2.39
N PHE A 13 2.54 11.63 2.86
CA PHE A 13 1.56 12.58 2.31
C PHE A 13 1.27 13.77 3.23
N GLY A 14 1.67 13.70 4.49
CA GLY A 14 1.36 14.68 5.53
C GLY A 14 0.05 14.36 6.27
N PRO A 15 -0.01 14.54 7.60
CA PRO A 15 -1.17 14.18 8.41
C PRO A 15 -2.43 14.97 8.03
N ILE A 16 -2.29 16.25 7.68
CA ILE A 16 -3.42 17.11 7.26
C ILE A 16 -4.07 16.56 5.98
N ASN A 17 -3.28 16.12 5.01
CA ASN A 17 -3.78 15.57 3.77
C ASN A 17 -4.50 14.24 4.00
N VAL A 18 -3.89 13.34 4.79
CA VAL A 18 -4.49 12.04 5.13
C VAL A 18 -5.81 12.21 5.86
N GLN A 19 -5.88 13.12 6.84
CA GLN A 19 -7.12 13.44 7.55
C GLN A 19 -8.18 14.00 6.60
N THR A 20 -7.78 14.92 5.72
CA THR A 20 -8.67 15.52 4.72
C THR A 20 -9.23 14.44 3.79
N TRP A 21 -8.40 13.56 3.24
CA TRP A 21 -8.86 12.49 2.33
C TRP A 21 -9.69 11.41 3.05
N GLY A 22 -9.45 11.21 4.33
CA GLY A 22 -10.27 10.36 5.19
C GLY A 22 -11.68 10.94 5.45
N ASN A 23 -11.80 12.26 5.55
CA ASN A 23 -13.04 12.98 5.85
C ASN A 23 -13.81 13.32 4.57
N LEU A 24 -14.60 12.37 4.06
CA LEU A 24 -15.40 12.56 2.85
C LEU A 24 -16.54 13.55 3.02
N ASP A 25 -17.29 13.44 4.12
CA ASP A 25 -18.51 14.21 4.34
C ASP A 25 -18.22 15.62 4.86
N ALA A 26 -16.93 15.98 4.96
CA ALA A 26 -16.45 17.25 5.50
C ALA A 26 -17.03 17.54 6.90
N GLY A 27 -17.21 16.48 7.70
CA GLY A 27 -17.69 16.58 9.08
C GLY A 27 -16.70 17.27 10.00
N ASP A 28 -17.17 17.69 11.17
CA ASP A 28 -16.33 18.31 12.19
C ASP A 28 -15.29 17.31 12.71
N ILE A 29 -14.01 17.66 12.62
CA ILE A 29 -12.90 16.78 13.06
C ILE A 29 -12.75 16.72 14.58
N GLU A 30 -13.51 17.52 15.33
CA GLU A 30 -13.65 17.39 16.78
C GLU A 30 -14.73 16.37 17.18
N ASP A 31 -15.59 15.94 16.24
CA ASP A 31 -16.60 14.91 16.47
C ASP A 31 -15.97 13.50 16.49
N GLU A 32 -16.24 12.75 17.56
CA GLU A 32 -15.72 11.40 17.74
C GLU A 32 -16.19 10.43 16.66
N ASP A 33 -17.43 10.58 16.17
CA ASP A 33 -17.98 9.73 15.11
C ASP A 33 -17.26 9.99 13.78
N VAL A 34 -16.97 11.27 13.47
CA VAL A 34 -16.20 11.66 12.29
C VAL A 34 -14.76 11.12 12.38
N LEU A 35 -14.13 11.20 13.55
CA LEU A 35 -12.79 10.63 13.78
C LEU A 35 -12.78 9.11 13.62
N ALA A 36 -13.83 8.42 14.07
CA ALA A 36 -14.00 6.97 13.89
C ALA A 36 -14.15 6.61 12.41
N ASP A 37 -14.93 7.37 11.64
CA ASP A 37 -15.12 7.15 10.21
C ASP A 37 -13.85 7.38 9.40
N ILE A 38 -13.08 8.44 9.72
CA ILE A 38 -11.76 8.69 9.15
C ILE A 38 -10.83 7.50 9.43
N ALA A 39 -10.77 7.03 10.68
CA ALA A 39 -9.95 5.89 11.05
C ALA A 39 -10.35 4.62 10.30
N ALA A 40 -11.65 4.30 10.24
CA ALA A 40 -12.18 3.16 9.51
C ALA A 40 -11.84 3.22 8.02
N ARG A 41 -11.89 4.41 7.42
CA ARG A 41 -11.53 4.61 6.01
C ARG A 41 -10.04 4.42 5.75
N ILE A 42 -9.16 4.92 6.62
CA ILE A 42 -7.72 4.67 6.54
C ILE A 42 -7.43 3.18 6.68
N THR A 43 -8.09 2.47 7.61
CA THR A 43 -7.95 1.02 7.75
C THR A 43 -8.39 0.28 6.49
N ARG A 44 -9.50 0.68 5.85
CA ARG A 44 -9.92 0.11 4.56
C ARG A 44 -8.89 0.34 3.46
N ALA A 45 -8.29 1.53 3.40
CA ALA A 45 -7.26 1.86 2.42
C ALA A 45 -6.01 0.99 2.59
N ILE A 46 -5.57 0.76 3.83
CA ILE A 46 -4.46 -0.13 4.16
C ILE A 46 -4.79 -1.57 3.76
N SER A 47 -5.98 -2.08 4.13
CA SER A 47 -6.41 -3.42 3.74
C SER A 47 -6.43 -3.60 2.22
N HIS A 48 -6.92 -2.60 1.48
CA HIS A 48 -6.92 -2.64 0.02
C HIS A 48 -5.48 -2.69 -0.54
N ALA A 49 -4.55 -1.92 0.02
CA ALA A 49 -3.14 -1.96 -0.38
C ALA A 49 -2.51 -3.33 -0.07
N ASP A 50 -2.76 -3.89 1.11
CA ASP A 50 -2.26 -5.20 1.52
C ASP A 50 -2.77 -6.31 0.58
N ASP A 51 -4.07 -6.32 0.29
CA ASP A 51 -4.70 -7.29 -0.61
C ASP A 51 -4.13 -7.18 -2.02
N HIS A 52 -3.89 -5.96 -2.50
CA HIS A 52 -3.28 -5.71 -3.81
C HIS A 52 -1.83 -6.23 -3.88
N ILE A 53 -1.02 -5.96 -2.85
CA ILE A 53 0.35 -6.47 -2.74
C ILE A 53 0.36 -8.00 -2.71
N ASN A 54 -0.51 -8.59 -1.89
CA ASN A 54 -0.63 -10.05 -1.76
C ASN A 54 -1.07 -10.71 -3.07
N ALA A 55 -2.02 -10.10 -3.79
CA ALA A 55 -2.48 -10.61 -5.07
C ALA A 55 -1.35 -10.66 -6.10
N ILE A 56 -0.56 -9.58 -6.22
CA ILE A 56 0.55 -9.51 -7.18
C ILE A 56 1.69 -10.47 -6.80
N LEU A 57 2.02 -10.56 -5.51
CA LEU A 57 3.13 -11.39 -5.04
C LEU A 57 2.76 -12.85 -4.77
N SER A 58 1.50 -13.24 -4.95
CA SER A 58 1.03 -14.62 -4.79
C SER A 58 1.74 -15.64 -5.69
N GLY A 59 2.28 -15.18 -6.83
CA GLY A 59 3.08 -16.00 -7.76
C GLY A 59 4.60 -15.85 -7.61
N SER A 60 5.07 -15.12 -6.60
CA SER A 60 6.49 -14.84 -6.38
C SER A 60 7.17 -15.93 -5.53
N ASP A 61 8.50 -15.82 -5.36
CA ASP A 61 9.30 -16.68 -4.49
C ASP A 61 9.13 -16.39 -2.99
N TYR A 62 8.23 -15.50 -2.58
CA TYR A 62 8.02 -15.12 -1.18
C TYR A 62 6.81 -15.80 -0.56
N THR A 63 6.87 -16.03 0.75
CA THR A 63 5.70 -16.50 1.51
C THR A 63 4.70 -15.36 1.66
N ILE A 64 3.43 -15.62 1.36
CA ILE A 64 2.32 -14.66 1.50
C ILE A 64 1.37 -15.11 2.62
N PRO A 65 0.99 -14.25 3.58
CA PRO A 65 1.41 -12.85 3.75
C PRO A 65 2.92 -12.70 4.02
N LEU A 66 3.51 -11.61 3.51
CA LEU A 66 4.92 -11.32 3.66
C LEU A 66 5.27 -11.14 5.14
N SER A 67 6.44 -11.65 5.51
CA SER A 67 7.05 -11.43 6.81
C SER A 67 8.53 -11.14 6.62
N ALA A 68 9.08 -10.26 7.45
CA ALA A 68 10.50 -9.96 7.42
C ALA A 68 11.32 -11.18 7.89
N GLN A 69 12.51 -11.34 7.32
CA GLN A 69 13.48 -12.29 7.86
C GLN A 69 13.90 -11.87 9.27
N PRO A 70 14.33 -12.81 10.14
CA PRO A 70 14.80 -12.48 11.49
C PRO A 70 15.88 -11.39 11.47
N GLY A 71 15.64 -10.29 12.20
CA GLY A 71 16.57 -9.16 12.27
C GLY A 71 16.59 -8.24 11.04
N LYS A 72 15.66 -8.42 10.10
CA LYS A 72 15.50 -7.57 8.91
C LYS A 72 14.18 -6.79 8.96
N SER A 73 14.08 -5.79 8.10
CA SER A 73 12.86 -4.99 7.89
C SER A 73 12.43 -5.06 6.44
N ILE A 74 11.12 -5.12 6.21
CA ILE A 74 10.50 -5.03 4.87
C ILE A 74 10.10 -3.59 4.55
N GLY A 75 10.92 -2.60 4.93
CA GLY A 75 10.61 -1.17 4.81
C GLY A 75 10.24 -0.70 3.40
N LEU A 76 10.72 -1.40 2.35
CA LEU A 76 10.27 -1.16 0.98
C LEU A 76 8.78 -1.50 0.80
N ILE A 77 8.33 -2.65 1.32
CA ILE A 77 6.91 -3.06 1.28
C ILE A 77 6.06 -2.11 2.12
N THR A 78 6.55 -1.65 3.28
CA THR A 78 5.86 -0.62 4.06
C THR A 78 5.66 0.67 3.26
N THR A 79 6.70 1.14 2.56
CA THR A 79 6.60 2.32 1.68
C THR A 79 5.61 2.11 0.53
N ILE A 80 5.63 0.93 -0.11
CA ILE A 80 4.72 0.57 -1.21
C ILE A 80 3.27 0.56 -0.71
N SER A 81 3.01 -0.14 0.40
CA SER A 81 1.69 -0.24 1.03
C SER A 81 1.15 1.13 1.42
N ALA A 82 1.96 1.94 2.11
CA ALA A 82 1.56 3.29 2.51
C ALA A 82 1.28 4.20 1.31
N THR A 83 2.08 4.09 0.23
CA THR A 83 1.85 4.84 -1.01
C THR A 83 0.55 4.44 -1.69
N LEU A 84 0.28 3.13 -1.82
CA LEU A 84 -0.94 2.61 -2.43
C LEU A 84 -2.18 2.99 -1.61
N ALA A 85 -2.12 2.87 -0.29
CA ALA A 85 -3.20 3.27 0.61
C ALA A 85 -3.49 4.79 0.51
N GLY A 86 -2.46 5.63 0.51
CA GLY A 86 -2.62 7.08 0.34
C GLY A 86 -3.19 7.46 -1.03
N CYS A 87 -2.73 6.82 -2.11
CA CYS A 87 -3.30 7.04 -3.44
C CYS A 87 -4.77 6.63 -3.51
N TRP A 88 -5.14 5.51 -2.88
CA TRP A 88 -6.52 5.06 -2.79
C TRP A 88 -7.40 6.07 -2.04
N LEU A 89 -6.93 6.60 -0.90
CA LEU A 89 -7.66 7.63 -0.15
C LEU A 89 -7.91 8.88 -0.98
N TYR A 90 -6.88 9.37 -1.67
CA TYR A 90 -6.99 10.54 -2.54
C TYR A 90 -7.96 10.30 -3.70
N GLU A 91 -7.84 9.18 -4.42
CA GLU A 91 -8.72 8.82 -5.53
C GLU A 91 -10.19 8.68 -5.08
N ALA A 92 -10.41 8.10 -3.90
CA ALA A 92 -11.74 7.83 -3.37
C ALA A 92 -12.45 9.09 -2.84
N ARG A 93 -11.77 10.24 -2.73
CA ARG A 93 -12.39 11.54 -2.45
C ARG A 93 -13.03 12.17 -3.69
N GLY A 94 -12.58 11.76 -4.87
CA GLY A 94 -12.90 12.43 -6.14
C GLY A 94 -11.74 13.30 -6.60
N LEU A 95 -11.45 13.25 -7.90
CA LEU A 95 -10.42 14.07 -8.52
C LEU A 95 -10.98 15.46 -8.79
N ASP A 96 -10.73 16.40 -7.87
CA ASP A 96 -11.04 17.83 -8.06
C ASP A 96 -9.92 18.60 -8.78
N ASP A 97 -8.75 17.97 -8.93
CA ASP A 97 -7.60 18.58 -9.59
C ASP A 97 -7.78 18.51 -11.12
N ALA A 98 -7.70 19.67 -11.76
CA ALA A 98 -7.66 19.81 -13.21
C ALA A 98 -6.30 20.34 -13.66
N ASP A 99 -5.81 19.87 -14.81
CA ASP A 99 -4.64 20.45 -15.47
C ASP A 99 -4.95 21.84 -16.07
N ASP A 100 -3.94 22.49 -16.64
CA ASP A 100 -4.07 23.80 -17.30
C ASP A 100 -5.08 23.79 -18.48
N GLU A 101 -5.45 22.59 -18.97
CA GLU A 101 -6.41 22.36 -20.05
C GLU A 101 -7.81 21.96 -19.52
N GLY A 102 -8.00 21.95 -18.19
CA GLY A 102 -9.27 21.60 -17.53
C GLY A 102 -9.56 20.10 -17.47
N ARG A 103 -8.58 19.23 -17.73
CA ARG A 103 -8.76 17.77 -17.67
C ARG A 103 -8.49 17.25 -16.28
N PRO A 104 -9.23 16.24 -15.79
CA PRO A 104 -8.95 15.60 -14.51
C PRO A 104 -7.51 15.10 -14.44
N TYR A 105 -6.77 15.54 -13.44
CA TYR A 105 -5.36 15.21 -13.24
C TYR A 105 -5.15 14.61 -11.85
N ASN A 106 -4.72 13.34 -11.81
CA ASN A 106 -4.31 12.72 -10.55
C ASN A 106 -2.84 13.06 -10.26
N ARG A 107 -2.62 13.97 -9.32
CA ARG A 107 -1.28 14.43 -8.90
C ARG A 107 -0.36 13.30 -8.43
N TYR A 108 -0.92 12.20 -7.92
CA TYR A 108 -0.16 11.08 -7.35
C TYR A 108 -0.04 9.88 -8.29
N SER A 109 -0.59 9.97 -9.51
CA SER A 109 -0.52 8.91 -10.53
C SER A 109 0.91 8.44 -10.82
N SER A 110 1.87 9.36 -10.91
CA SER A 110 3.29 9.03 -11.11
C SER A 110 3.90 8.25 -9.94
N LYS A 111 3.52 8.58 -8.69
CA LYS A 111 3.99 7.84 -7.51
C LYS A 111 3.38 6.44 -7.47
N LYS A 112 2.07 6.32 -7.72
CA LYS A 112 1.36 5.05 -7.82
C LYS A 112 2.01 4.13 -8.87
N LYS A 113 2.22 4.64 -10.08
CA LYS A 113 2.90 3.90 -11.15
C LYS A 113 4.31 3.46 -10.76
N SER A 114 5.07 4.33 -10.08
CA SER A 114 6.42 3.98 -9.62
C SER A 114 6.42 2.81 -8.63
N VAL A 115 5.47 2.78 -7.67
CA VAL A 115 5.41 1.67 -6.70
C VAL A 115 4.84 0.40 -7.31
N GLU A 116 3.93 0.50 -8.28
CA GLU A 116 3.44 -0.63 -9.07
C GLU A 116 4.58 -1.26 -9.90
N THR A 117 5.46 -0.45 -10.51
CA THR A 117 6.66 -0.96 -11.18
C THR A 117 7.61 -1.66 -10.19
N MET A 118 7.84 -1.09 -9.01
CA MET A 118 8.65 -1.76 -7.99
C MET A 118 8.04 -3.10 -7.57
N LEU A 119 6.72 -3.17 -7.40
CA LEU A 119 6.02 -4.38 -7.02
C LEU A 119 6.10 -5.45 -8.12
N ALA A 120 6.00 -5.06 -9.39
CA ALA A 120 6.22 -5.96 -10.53
C ALA A 120 7.65 -6.51 -10.55
N ASN A 121 8.65 -5.67 -10.29
CA ASN A 121 10.06 -6.09 -10.20
C ASN A 121 10.32 -7.03 -8.99
N ILE A 122 9.54 -6.92 -7.91
CA ILE A 122 9.62 -7.87 -6.80
C ILE A 122 8.99 -9.21 -7.21
N ALA A 123 7.85 -9.15 -7.91
CA ALA A 123 7.13 -10.33 -8.37
C ALA A 123 7.93 -11.18 -9.35
N ASP A 124 8.68 -10.55 -10.27
CA ASP A 124 9.54 -11.24 -11.25
C ASP A 124 10.93 -11.61 -10.71
N GLY A 125 11.24 -11.23 -9.47
CA GLY A 125 12.52 -11.52 -8.80
C GLY A 125 13.68 -10.63 -9.23
N SER A 126 13.48 -9.63 -10.09
CA SER A 126 14.51 -8.65 -10.46
C SER A 126 14.88 -7.72 -9.30
N LEU A 127 13.96 -7.48 -8.37
CA LEU A 127 14.18 -6.74 -7.13
C LEU A 127 13.98 -7.67 -5.92
N LYS A 128 15.06 -7.89 -5.16
CA LYS A 128 15.02 -8.72 -3.94
C LYS A 128 14.66 -7.88 -2.71
N ILE A 129 13.87 -8.46 -1.83
CA ILE A 129 13.51 -7.88 -0.53
C ILE A 129 13.90 -8.84 0.60
N ASP A 130 14.14 -8.28 1.79
CA ASP A 130 14.50 -9.04 3.00
C ASP A 130 13.26 -9.72 3.65
N ALA A 131 12.41 -10.36 2.83
CA ALA A 131 11.25 -11.12 3.26
C ALA A 131 11.54 -12.64 3.29
N VAL A 132 10.74 -13.38 4.05
CA VAL A 132 10.81 -14.84 4.10
C VAL A 132 10.45 -15.40 2.72
N GLN A 133 11.36 -16.19 2.15
CA GLN A 133 11.14 -16.87 0.88
C GLN A 133 10.30 -18.12 1.09
N ALA A 134 9.42 -18.40 0.13
CA ALA A 134 8.78 -19.70 0.01
C ALA A 134 9.90 -20.71 -0.20
N THR A 135 10.02 -21.70 0.70
CA THR A 135 11.04 -22.73 0.54
C THR A 135 10.73 -23.45 -0.76
N ALA A 136 11.56 -23.27 -1.79
CA ALA A 136 11.48 -24.07 -3.01
C ALA A 136 11.53 -25.51 -2.55
N GLY A 137 10.40 -26.21 -2.63
CA GLY A 137 10.31 -27.61 -2.22
C GLY A 137 11.44 -28.32 -2.92
N VAL A 138 12.42 -28.81 -2.15
CA VAL A 138 13.48 -29.64 -2.69
C VAL A 138 12.75 -30.84 -3.29
N ASN A 139 12.58 -30.83 -4.60
CA ASN A 139 11.97 -31.93 -5.33
C ASN A 139 13.03 -33.03 -5.35
N ILE A 140 13.18 -33.71 -4.22
CA ILE A 140 14.07 -34.86 -4.09
C ILE A 140 13.47 -35.93 -5.00
N PRO A 141 14.14 -36.32 -6.11
CA PRO A 141 13.61 -37.37 -6.96
C PRO A 141 13.50 -38.63 -6.10
N PHE A 142 12.28 -39.15 -5.98
CA PHE A 142 12.00 -40.41 -5.32
C PHE A 142 12.64 -41.52 -6.17
N VAL A 143 13.83 -41.97 -5.76
CA VAL A 143 14.47 -43.16 -6.35
C VAL A 143 13.86 -44.38 -5.65
N VAL A 144 13.07 -45.14 -6.40
CA VAL A 144 12.51 -46.46 -6.01
C VAL A 144 13.50 -47.56 -6.34
#